data_AF-J4HX36-F1
#
_entry.id   AF-J4HX36-F1
#
_cell.length_a   1.000
_cell.length_b   1.000
_cell.length_c   1.000
_cell.angle_alpha   90.00
_cell.angle_beta   90.00
_cell.angle_gamma   90.00
#
_symmetry.space_group_name_H-M   'P 1'
#
loop_
_entity.id
_entity.type
_entity.pdbx_description
1 polymer ?
#
loop_
_entity_poly.entity_id
_entity_poly.type
_entity_poly.pdbx_seq_one_letter_code
_entity_poly.pdbx_strand_id
1 'polypeptide(L)'
;MGVCGQADEMLEKIYSNMSACHLRQNNWKRAIETADKAIAQNENNYKALFRKAKALGETGYFEKAEKILEELLKKNEADAAAINAELSRLRTMDKEREKVHNKKFKGFLNREKKTGGDEEME
;
A
#
# COMPACT_ATOMS: atom_id res chain seq x y z
N MET A 1 2.33 9.19 38.49
CA MET A 1 2.89 9.22 37.12
C MET A 1 2.43 7.98 36.33
N GLY A 2 1.11 7.69 36.28
CA GLY A 2 0.62 6.37 35.83
C GLY A 2 -0.66 6.36 34.98
N VAL A 3 -1.10 7.51 34.47
CA VAL A 3 -2.36 7.63 33.71
C VAL A 3 -2.13 7.83 32.20
N CYS A 4 -0.95 8.32 31.79
CA CYS A 4 -0.67 8.62 30.38
C CYS A 4 -0.48 7.33 29.55
N GLY A 5 0.32 6.37 30.03
CA GLY A 5 0.63 5.16 29.27
C GLY A 5 -0.56 4.22 29.03
N GLN A 6 -1.57 4.21 29.90
CA GLN A 6 -2.78 3.38 29.71
C GLN A 6 -3.73 3.95 28.65
N ALA A 7 -3.76 5.28 28.49
CA ALA A 7 -4.55 5.92 27.44
C ALA A 7 -3.92 5.66 26.07
N ASP A 8 -2.59 5.79 25.98
CA ASP A 8 -1.83 5.57 24.75
C ASP A 8 -1.94 4.11 24.27
N GLU A 9 -1.95 3.14 25.20
CA GLU A 9 -2.15 1.68 24.95
C GLU A 9 -3.62 1.25 24.74
N MET A 10 -4.56 2.19 24.81
CA MET A 10 -5.94 1.97 24.37
C MET A 10 -6.16 2.60 23.01
N LEU A 11 -5.55 3.77 22.77
CA LEU A 11 -5.66 4.51 21.52
C LEU A 11 -5.06 3.74 20.34
N GLU A 12 -3.88 3.12 20.49
CA GLU A 12 -3.27 2.32 19.42
C GLU A 12 -4.17 1.14 19.01
N LYS A 13 -4.82 0.44 19.95
CA LYS A 13 -5.75 -0.66 19.67
C LYS A 13 -7.01 -0.17 18.97
N ILE A 14 -7.56 0.97 19.41
CA ILE A 14 -8.74 1.58 18.78
C ILE A 14 -8.41 1.96 17.33
N TYR A 15 -7.34 2.70 17.10
CA TYR A 15 -6.93 3.11 15.76
C TYR A 15 -6.56 1.91 14.87
N SER A 16 -5.92 0.89 15.44
CA SER A 16 -5.61 -0.38 14.77
C SER A 16 -6.90 -1.09 14.31
N ASN A 17 -7.94 -1.13 15.14
CA ASN A 17 -9.24 -1.69 14.77
C ASN A 17 -9.97 -0.82 13.73
N MET A 18 -9.93 0.51 13.87
CA MET A 18 -10.50 1.43 12.88
C MET A 18 -9.88 1.25 11.49
N SER A 19 -8.55 1.08 11.41
CA SER A 19 -7.87 0.81 10.15
C SER A 19 -8.34 -0.49 9.50
N ALA A 20 -8.63 -1.52 10.30
CA ALA A 20 -9.20 -2.78 9.82
C ALA A 20 -10.62 -2.58 9.26
N CYS A 21 -11.46 -1.80 9.93
CA CYS A 21 -12.79 -1.45 9.45
C CYS A 21 -12.74 -0.70 8.12
N HIS A 22 -11.81 0.24 7.97
CA HIS A 22 -11.62 0.99 6.73
C HIS A 22 -11.09 0.11 5.58
N LEU A 23 -10.17 -0.83 5.86
CA LEU A 23 -9.75 -1.83 4.87
C LEU A 23 -10.92 -2.65 4.34
N ARG A 24 -11.82 -3.11 5.21
CA ARG A 24 -13.01 -3.90 4.80
C ARG A 24 -14.00 -3.08 3.96
N GLN A 25 -14.01 -1.76 4.14
CA GLN A 25 -14.84 -0.83 3.38
C GLN A 25 -14.15 -0.32 2.10
N ASN A 26 -12.96 -0.83 1.76
CA ASN A 26 -12.12 -0.33 0.66
C ASN A 26 -11.78 1.17 0.76
N ASN A 27 -11.86 1.75 1.97
CA ASN A 27 -11.51 3.14 2.21
C ASN A 27 -10.02 3.24 2.54
N TRP A 28 -9.19 3.05 1.52
CA TRP A 28 -7.74 2.91 1.67
C TRP A 28 -7.07 4.13 2.29
N LYS A 29 -7.49 5.35 1.92
CA LYS A 29 -6.93 6.60 2.45
C LYS A 29 -7.15 6.71 3.96
N ARG A 30 -8.36 6.44 4.43
CA ARG A 30 -8.66 6.45 5.88
C ARG A 30 -7.99 5.28 6.61
N ALA A 31 -7.85 4.13 5.97
CA ALA A 31 -7.11 3.00 6.54
C ALA A 31 -5.65 3.37 6.82
N ILE A 32 -5.00 4.08 5.89
CA ILE A 32 -3.63 4.58 6.07
C ILE A 32 -3.57 5.59 7.23
N GLU A 33 -4.44 6.60 7.23
CA GLU A 33 -4.43 7.65 8.28
C GLU A 33 -4.65 7.06 9.68
N THR A 34 -5.60 6.15 9.82
CA THR A 34 -5.87 5.48 11.11
C THR A 34 -4.76 4.52 11.50
N ALA A 35 -4.13 3.83 10.55
CA ALA A 35 -2.95 3.02 10.84
C ALA A 35 -1.77 3.89 11.28
N ASP A 36 -1.56 5.05 10.67
CA ASP A 36 -0.52 6.01 11.07
C ASP A 36 -0.74 6.54 12.49
N LYS A 37 -2.00 6.85 12.84
CA LYS A 37 -2.35 7.21 14.23
C LYS A 37 -2.04 6.09 15.21
N ALA A 38 -2.28 4.82 14.85
CA ALA A 38 -1.91 3.68 15.70
C ALA A 38 -0.39 3.51 15.83
N ILE A 39 0.36 3.72 14.74
CA ILE A 39 1.83 3.64 14.71
C ILE A 39 2.45 4.78 15.53
N ALA A 40 1.87 5.98 15.50
CA ALA A 40 2.33 7.11 16.30
C ALA A 40 2.21 6.87 17.81
N GLN A 41 1.27 6.03 18.25
CA GLN A 41 1.16 5.60 19.65
C GLN A 41 2.09 4.41 19.95
N ASN A 42 2.22 3.48 19.00
CA ASN A 42 3.11 2.33 19.12
C ASN A 42 3.75 1.98 17.77
N GLU A 43 5.00 2.38 17.60
CA GLU A 43 5.77 2.18 16.36
C GLU A 43 5.99 0.70 16.03
N ASN A 44 5.90 -0.17 17.04
CA ASN A 44 6.06 -1.62 16.90
C ASN A 44 4.72 -2.35 16.77
N ASN A 45 3.61 -1.64 16.55
CA ASN A 45 2.30 -2.27 16.33
C ASN A 45 2.26 -2.99 14.97
N TYR A 46 2.61 -4.28 15.01
CA TYR A 46 2.63 -5.18 13.86
C TYR A 46 1.35 -5.10 13.02
N LYS A 47 0.18 -5.15 13.69
CA LYS A 47 -1.12 -5.18 13.01
C LYS A 47 -1.41 -3.85 12.30
N ALA A 48 -1.01 -2.72 12.86
CA ALA A 48 -1.18 -1.41 12.23
C ALA A 48 -0.28 -1.27 10.99
N LEU A 49 1.00 -1.65 11.11
CA LEU A 49 1.96 -1.63 10.00
C LEU A 49 1.52 -2.54 8.83
N PHE A 50 1.09 -3.76 9.13
CA PHE A 50 0.61 -4.70 8.11
C PHE A 50 -0.61 -4.15 7.36
N ARG A 51 -1.56 -3.55 8.10
CA ARG A 51 -2.76 -2.93 7.51
C ARG A 51 -2.43 -1.69 6.67
N LYS A 52 -1.46 -0.88 7.12
CA LYS A 52 -0.95 0.27 6.35
C LYS A 52 -0.34 -0.18 5.02
N ALA A 53 0.52 -1.20 5.04
CA ALA A 53 1.14 -1.74 3.84
C ALA A 53 0.10 -2.24 2.83
N LYS A 54 -0.91 -2.99 3.31
CA LYS A 54 -2.02 -3.45 2.47
C LYS A 54 -2.78 -2.30 1.82
N ALA A 55 -3.14 -1.27 2.59
CA ALA A 55 -3.84 -0.10 2.05
C ALA A 55 -2.98 0.68 1.05
N LEU A 56 -1.67 0.81 1.29
CA LEU A 56 -0.73 1.47 0.38
C LEU A 56 -0.65 0.74 -0.96
N GLY A 57 -0.58 -0.59 -0.94
CA GLY A 57 -0.60 -1.42 -2.14
C GLY A 57 -1.83 -1.20 -3.02
N GLU A 58 -3.01 -1.14 -2.41
CA GLU A 58 -4.26 -0.88 -3.13
C GLU A 58 -4.28 0.53 -3.77
N THR A 59 -3.74 1.53 -3.08
CA THR A 59 -3.58 2.90 -3.62
C THR A 59 -2.48 3.05 -4.66
N GLY A 60 -1.66 2.02 -4.90
CA GLY A 60 -0.58 2.02 -5.89
C GLY A 60 0.78 2.48 -5.38
N TYR A 61 0.95 2.66 -4.08
CA TYR A 61 2.25 2.93 -3.47
C TYR A 61 2.97 1.61 -3.15
N PHE A 62 3.23 0.80 -4.19
CA PHE A 62 3.80 -0.55 -4.03
C PHE A 62 5.16 -0.53 -3.35
N GLU A 63 6.08 0.35 -3.77
CA GLU A 63 7.42 0.45 -3.15
C GLU A 63 7.38 0.74 -1.65
N LYS A 64 6.45 1.61 -1.21
CA LYS A 64 6.28 1.92 0.22
C LYS A 64 5.68 0.75 0.98
N ALA A 65 4.72 0.05 0.37
CA ALA A 65 4.10 -1.12 0.95
C ALA A 65 5.11 -2.27 1.12
N GLU A 66 5.93 -2.54 0.10
CA GLU A 66 6.96 -3.58 0.15
C GLU A 66 7.99 -3.30 1.24
N LYS A 67 8.52 -2.08 1.34
CA LYS A 67 9.48 -1.71 2.40
C LYS A 67 8.94 -2.00 3.80
N ILE A 68 7.68 -1.62 4.08
CA ILE A 68 7.06 -1.87 5.38
C ILE A 68 6.93 -3.38 5.65
N LEU A 69 6.52 -4.16 4.65
CA LEU A 69 6.39 -5.61 4.78
C LEU A 69 7.75 -6.31 4.98
N GLU A 70 8.80 -5.86 4.29
CA GLU A 70 10.16 -6.36 4.48
C GLU A 70 10.71 -6.04 5.88
N GLU A 71 10.45 -4.85 6.40
CA GLU A 71 10.79 -4.49 7.78
C GLU A 71 10.03 -5.35 8.81
N LEU A 72 8.75 -5.62 8.56
CA LEU A 72 7.95 -6.51 9.40
C LEU A 72 8.49 -7.95 9.38
N LEU A 73 8.91 -8.44 8.22
CA LEU A 73 9.49 -9.78 8.07
C LEU A 73 10.78 -9.92 8.89
N LYS A 74 11.63 -8.88 8.91
CA LYS A 74 12.86 -8.86 9.70
C LYS A 74 12.60 -8.83 11.21
N LYS A 75 11.49 -8.22 11.65
CA LYS A 75 11.15 -8.08 13.08
C LYS A 75 10.42 -9.30 13.64
N ASN A 76 9.62 -9.99 12.85
CA ASN A 76 8.81 -11.10 13.33
C ASN A 76 8.61 -12.17 12.24
N GLU A 77 9.29 -13.31 12.40
CA GLU A 77 9.19 -14.45 11.49
C GLU A 77 7.89 -15.26 11.66
N ALA A 78 7.17 -15.11 12.79
CA ALA A 78 5.97 -15.90 13.06
C ALA A 78 4.86 -15.68 12.01
N ASP A 79 4.79 -14.46 11.46
CA ASP A 79 3.82 -14.10 10.42
C ASP A 79 4.44 -14.05 9.01
N ALA A 80 5.66 -14.59 8.84
CA ALA A 80 6.39 -14.56 7.58
C ALA A 80 5.58 -15.11 6.40
N ALA A 81 4.77 -16.15 6.61
CA ALA A 81 3.93 -16.72 5.56
C ALA A 81 2.88 -15.72 5.03
N ALA A 82 2.21 -15.00 5.94
CA ALA A 82 1.21 -14.00 5.58
C ALA A 82 1.85 -12.79 4.89
N ILE A 83 3.01 -12.34 5.38
CA ILE A 83 3.77 -11.23 4.78
C ILE A 83 4.25 -11.60 3.37
N ASN A 84 4.84 -12.78 3.19
CA ASN A 84 5.32 -13.24 1.89
C ASN A 84 4.19 -13.41 0.87
N ALA A 85 3.02 -13.88 1.31
CA ALA A 85 1.83 -13.95 0.47
C ALA A 85 1.39 -12.56 0.00
N GLU A 86 1.37 -11.58 0.90
CA GLU A 86 1.02 -10.20 0.55
C GLU A 86 2.08 -9.56 -0.37
N LEU A 87 3.38 -9.71 -0.09
CA LEU A 87 4.46 -9.25 -0.97
C LEU A 87 4.34 -9.81 -2.39
N SER A 88 4.08 -11.11 -2.52
CA SER A 88 3.90 -11.76 -3.82
C SER A 88 2.69 -11.21 -4.57
N ARG A 89 1.59 -10.94 -3.86
CA ARG A 89 0.40 -10.29 -4.41
C ARG A 89 0.72 -8.86 -4.89
N LEU A 90 1.39 -8.05 -4.08
CA LEU A 90 1.75 -6.66 -4.43
C LEU A 90 2.63 -6.60 -5.68
N ARG A 91 3.68 -7.42 -5.75
CA ARG A 91 4.56 -7.50 -6.93
C ARG A 91 3.83 -7.90 -8.20
N THR A 92 2.85 -8.79 -8.08
CA THR A 92 2.01 -9.20 -9.21
C THR A 92 1.13 -8.03 -9.67
N MET A 93 0.50 -7.31 -8.74
CA MET A 93 -0.32 -6.13 -9.06
C MET A 93 0.50 -5.00 -9.70
N ASP A 94 1.70 -4.75 -9.19
CA ASP A 94 2.60 -3.73 -9.74
C ASP A 94 3.02 -4.06 -11.18
N LYS A 95 3.45 -5.29 -11.42
CA LYS A 95 3.80 -5.78 -12.77
C LYS A 95 2.64 -5.71 -13.75
N GLU A 96 1.41 -6.05 -13.33
CA GLU A 96 0.24 -5.92 -14.19
C GLU A 96 -0.09 -4.46 -14.49
N ARG A 97 0.03 -3.56 -13.52
CA ARG A 97 -0.14 -2.12 -13.76
C ARG A 97 0.91 -1.56 -14.71
N GLU A 98 2.17 -1.96 -14.57
CA GLU A 98 3.24 -1.58 -15.48
C GLU A 98 2.98 -2.07 -16.91
N LYS A 99 2.57 -3.33 -17.09
CA LYS A 99 2.20 -3.87 -18.41
C LYS A 99 1.06 -3.09 -19.05
N VAL A 100 0.01 -2.78 -18.30
CA VAL A 100 -1.13 -2.00 -18.79
C VAL A 100 -0.68 -0.59 -19.17
N HIS A 101 0.15 0.04 -18.35
CA HIS A 101 0.72 1.35 -18.64
C HIS A 101 1.58 1.34 -19.91
N ASN A 102 2.50 0.39 -20.04
CA ASN A 102 3.36 0.24 -21.23
C ASN A 102 2.55 -0.04 -22.50
N LYS A 103 1.52 -0.88 -22.44
CA LYS A 103 0.61 -1.13 -23.57
C LYS A 103 -0.11 0.14 -24.02
N LYS A 104 -0.66 0.91 -23.06
CA LYS A 104 -1.33 2.19 -23.35
C LYS A 104 -0.36 3.19 -23.97
N PHE A 105 0.85 3.29 -23.43
CA PHE A 105 1.91 4.16 -23.94
C PHE A 105 2.32 3.81 -25.38
N LYS A 106 2.57 2.54 -25.68
CA LYS A 106 2.87 2.09 -27.06
C LYS A 106 1.73 2.37 -28.04
N GLY A 107 0.48 2.17 -27.62
CA GLY A 107 -0.70 2.47 -28.44
C GLY A 107 -0.84 3.97 -28.74
N PHE A 108 -0.54 4.83 -27.75
CA PHE A 108 -0.51 6.27 -27.90
C PHE A 108 0.57 6.72 -28.91
N LEU A 109 1.82 6.26 -28.75
CA LEU A 109 2.93 6.58 -29.66
C LEU A 109 2.68 6.15 -31.10
N ASN A 110 2.08 4.96 -31.30
CA ASN A 110 1.81 4.45 -32.64
C ASN A 110 0.68 5.21 -33.35
N ARG A 111 -0.22 5.85 -32.61
CA ARG A 111 -1.28 6.71 -33.16
C ARG A 111 -0.71 8.05 -33.63
N GLU A 112 0.16 8.66 -32.84
CA GLU A 112 0.78 9.96 -33.15
C GLU A 112 1.66 9.89 -34.40
N LYS A 113 2.41 8.78 -34.55
CA LYS A 113 3.23 8.50 -35.73
C LYS A 113 2.42 8.33 -37.02
N LYS A 114 1.14 7.95 -36.91
CA LYS A 114 0.24 7.76 -38.05
C LYS A 114 -0.45 9.06 -38.47
N THR A 115 -0.67 9.98 -37.54
CA THR A 115 -1.28 11.30 -37.83
C THR A 115 -0.29 12.35 -38.32
N GLY A 116 1.02 12.19 -38.08
CA GLY A 116 2.05 13.11 -38.57
C GLY A 116 2.69 12.73 -39.91
N GLY A 117 2.17 11.71 -40.61
CA GLY A 117 2.73 11.20 -41.87
C GLY A 117 1.96 11.60 -43.13
N ASP A 118 0.84 12.31 -43.00
CA ASP A 118 -0.11 12.60 -44.09
C ASP A 118 -0.21 14.11 -44.43
N GLU A 119 0.80 14.93 -44.12
CA GLU A 119 0.85 16.39 -44.46
C GLU A 119 1.95 16.80 -45.46
N GLU A 120 2.56 15.87 -46.20
CA GLU A 120 3.40 16.21 -47.37
C GLU A 120 2.90 15.51 -48.64
N MET A 121 1.80 16.00 -49.20
CA MET A 121 1.55 15.89 -50.65
C MET A 121 0.50 16.91 -51.11
N GLU A 122 0.92 18.17 -51.33
CA GLU A 122 0.53 18.96 -52.51
C GLU A 122 1.59 20.03 -52.81
#